data_AF-A0A3A0CL79-F1
#
_entry.id   AF-A0A3A0CL79-F1
#
_cell.length_a   1.000
_cell.length_b   1.000
_cell.length_c   1.000
_cell.angle_alpha   90.00
_cell.angle_beta   90.00
_cell.angle_gamma   90.00
#
_symmetry.space_group_name_H-M   'P 1'
#
loop_
_entity.id
_entity.type
_entity.pdbx_description
1 polymer ?
#
loop_
_entity_poly.entity_id
_entity_poly.type
_entity_poly.pdbx_seq_one_letter_code
_entity_poly.pdbx_strand_id
1 'polypeptide(L)'
;MTVTIWYSTDEFAHFIAANTSLRTSSPAFKKLYESDASNSKNFHALPDHIKKILYLDSPDLIVEIDSEPIFSIEVSTEAGTGHNAFQRFARLAASVENGVPAFYIYPEASIVERNGGASVRWDAINPLIFHAMEQVMQVHSIPALLYFFPSDYRSYGANPKKAPNRPRKGLKHDVVYPACPDGADAEMTDMFTAIDQILSLVGHHGVVRARSRLLQDLIIRQRRTYMQAEYAAKAGGQSPNTMSPMTSTKRVQTSELLKHLSAYCKDGYRIGNLLRSREETIIYSVNAKYRGDPYPGSLAAIDYIGCRQGMTFEERKYNLVLAWGEYEEHPQKGFLLGGRKATVKDFIREVKASESRNILGRRFSSLSSWEIPRYYMQVRYGSTFSKNKQVRIYAYFADAMLFPDGALWRDG
;
A
#
# COMPACT_ATOMS: atom_id res chain seq x y z
N MET A 1 -2.42 30.72 5.00
CA MET A 1 -2.42 29.27 4.73
C MET A 1 -1.88 28.59 5.98
N THR A 2 -2.70 27.76 6.61
CA THR A 2 -2.29 26.96 7.75
C THR A 2 -1.77 25.63 7.26
N VAL A 3 -0.48 25.38 7.44
CA VAL A 3 0.17 24.12 7.06
C VAL A 3 0.21 23.20 8.28
N THR A 4 -0.24 21.96 8.12
CA THR A 4 -0.05 20.91 9.13
C THR A 4 0.68 19.72 8.50
N ILE A 5 1.71 19.24 9.20
CA ILE A 5 2.45 18.02 8.86
C ILE A 5 2.05 16.94 9.87
N TRP A 6 1.28 15.97 9.40
CA TRP A 6 0.93 14.78 10.17
C TRP A 6 2.02 13.73 10.02
N TYR A 7 2.55 13.20 11.11
CA TYR A 7 3.73 12.34 11.06
C TYR A 7 3.61 11.06 11.89
N SER A 8 4.14 9.96 11.37
CA SER A 8 4.44 8.76 12.13
C SER A 8 5.75 8.93 12.92
N THR A 9 6.79 9.44 12.27
CA THR A 9 8.10 9.71 12.89
C THR A 9 8.40 11.21 12.87
N ASP A 10 8.69 11.78 14.04
CA ASP A 10 8.87 13.23 14.22
C ASP A 10 10.08 13.79 13.46
N GLU A 11 11.20 13.06 13.50
CA GLU A 11 12.44 13.42 12.79
C GLU A 11 12.23 13.52 11.27
N PHE A 12 11.50 12.56 10.69
CA PHE A 12 11.21 12.55 9.26
C PHE A 12 10.35 13.76 8.84
N ALA A 13 9.42 14.20 9.69
CA ALA A 13 8.63 15.39 9.43
C ALA A 13 9.48 16.66 9.37
N HIS A 14 10.41 16.80 10.30
CA HIS A 14 11.34 17.93 10.32
C HIS A 14 12.32 17.90 9.16
N PHE A 15 12.80 16.71 8.76
CA PHE A 15 13.61 16.51 7.56
C PHE A 15 12.91 17.01 6.30
N ILE A 16 11.65 16.61 6.07
CA ILE A 16 10.87 17.07 4.92
C ILE A 16 10.62 18.58 4.99
N ALA A 17 10.27 19.10 6.17
CA ALA A 17 10.03 20.54 6.33
C ALA A 17 11.29 21.37 6.04
N ALA A 18 12.44 20.96 6.57
CA ALA A 18 13.71 21.69 6.43
C ALA A 18 14.22 21.74 4.99
N ASN A 19 13.98 20.69 4.21
CA ASN A 19 14.48 20.57 2.84
C ASN A 19 13.51 21.06 1.75
N THR A 20 12.35 21.58 2.14
CA THR A 20 11.32 22.10 1.21
C THR A 20 10.93 23.53 1.57
N SER A 21 10.08 24.16 0.76
CA SER A 21 9.44 25.44 1.01
C SER A 21 8.53 25.44 2.25
N LEU A 22 8.21 24.27 2.82
CA LEU A 22 7.48 24.18 4.07
C LEU A 22 8.23 24.86 5.24
N ARG A 23 9.56 24.92 5.22
CA ARG A 23 10.36 25.60 6.27
C ARG A 23 9.97 27.06 6.51
N THR A 24 9.50 27.76 5.47
CA THR A 24 9.12 29.17 5.56
C THR A 24 7.65 29.38 5.97
N SER A 25 6.88 28.29 6.05
CA SER A 25 5.44 28.32 6.31
C SER A 25 5.06 28.11 7.79
N SER A 26 6.05 27.97 8.68
CA SER A 26 5.85 27.69 10.11
C SER A 26 4.82 26.58 10.38
N PRO A 27 5.03 25.35 9.85
CA PRO A 27 4.04 24.29 9.89
C PRO A 27 3.75 23.81 11.32
N ALA A 28 2.50 23.43 11.56
CA ALA A 28 2.13 22.71 12.77
C ALA A 28 2.46 21.22 12.60
N PHE A 29 3.22 20.64 13.54
CA PHE A 29 3.54 19.22 13.53
C PHE A 29 2.55 18.46 14.42
N LYS A 30 1.88 17.44 13.88
CA LYS A 30 0.91 16.64 14.63
C LYS A 30 1.17 15.15 14.46
N LYS A 31 1.03 14.39 15.54
CA LYS A 31 1.16 12.93 15.50
C LYS A 31 0.06 12.31 14.63
N LEU A 32 0.46 11.45 13.71
CA LEU A 32 -0.43 10.58 12.94
C LEU A 32 -0.66 9.30 13.73
N TYR A 33 -1.91 9.06 14.14
CA TYR A 33 -2.30 7.81 14.78
C TYR A 33 -2.75 6.83 13.70
N GLU A 34 -2.03 5.71 13.54
CA GLU A 34 -2.18 4.86 12.36
C GLU A 34 -3.57 4.18 12.24
N SER A 35 -4.16 3.77 13.36
CA SER A 35 -5.49 3.15 13.40
C SER A 35 -6.07 3.08 14.81
N ASP A 36 -7.39 2.86 14.94
CA ASP A 36 -8.04 2.53 16.21
C ASP A 36 -7.52 1.18 16.77
N ALA A 37 -7.12 0.28 15.87
CA ALA A 37 -6.46 -0.97 16.19
C ALA A 37 -5.15 -0.79 16.98
N SER A 38 -4.28 0.13 16.56
CA SER A 38 -2.98 0.36 17.21
C SER A 38 -3.01 1.47 18.28
N ASN A 39 -3.91 2.45 18.17
CA ASN A 39 -3.98 3.60 19.07
C ASN A 39 -5.43 4.02 19.35
N SER A 40 -6.17 3.17 20.06
CA SER A 40 -7.58 3.39 20.39
C SER A 40 -7.86 4.68 21.16
N LYS A 41 -6.90 5.13 21.97
CA LYS A 41 -7.06 6.31 22.83
C LYS A 41 -7.08 7.62 22.05
N ASN A 42 -6.37 7.72 20.92
CA ASN A 42 -6.21 9.01 20.23
C ASN A 42 -6.69 9.00 18.78
N PHE A 43 -6.84 7.83 18.14
CA PHE A 43 -7.24 7.76 16.73
C PHE A 43 -8.55 8.49 16.41
N HIS A 44 -9.52 8.44 17.34
CA HIS A 44 -10.81 9.09 17.15
C HIS A 44 -10.71 10.61 16.95
N ALA A 45 -9.67 11.24 17.51
CA ALA A 45 -9.44 12.68 17.43
C ALA A 45 -8.86 13.14 16.08
N LEU A 46 -8.40 12.23 15.22
CA LEU A 46 -7.94 12.61 13.88
C LEU A 46 -9.09 13.21 13.04
N PRO A 47 -8.83 14.20 12.18
CA PRO A 47 -9.85 14.68 11.25
C PRO A 47 -10.33 13.59 10.27
N ASP A 48 -11.57 13.70 9.78
CA ASP A 48 -12.16 12.72 8.84
C ASP A 48 -11.36 12.62 7.54
N HIS A 49 -10.96 13.75 6.96
CA HIS A 49 -10.18 13.77 5.71
C HIS A 49 -8.82 13.07 5.85
N ILE A 50 -8.21 13.08 7.03
CA ILE A 50 -7.02 12.27 7.32
C ILE A 50 -7.38 10.79 7.44
N LYS A 51 -8.43 10.44 8.19
CA LYS A 51 -8.87 9.03 8.31
C LYS A 51 -9.21 8.39 6.96
N LYS A 52 -9.72 9.17 6.00
CA LYS A 52 -9.98 8.72 4.63
C LYS A 52 -8.72 8.26 3.89
N ILE A 53 -7.54 8.78 4.23
CA ILE A 53 -6.26 8.30 3.69
C ILE A 53 -5.79 7.03 4.42
N LEU A 54 -6.09 6.91 5.72
CA LEU A 54 -5.63 5.81 6.58
C LEU A 54 -6.48 4.52 6.51
N TYR A 55 -7.52 4.50 5.68
CA TYR A 55 -8.56 3.45 5.74
C TYR A 55 -8.03 2.03 5.44
N LEU A 56 -6.95 1.92 4.67
CA LEU A 56 -6.20 0.67 4.46
C LEU A 56 -5.09 0.53 5.50
N ASP A 57 -4.09 1.40 5.42
CA ASP A 57 -2.94 1.47 6.31
C ASP A 57 -2.37 2.90 6.30
N SER A 58 -1.56 3.24 7.30
CA SER A 58 -1.02 4.60 7.45
C SER A 58 0.25 4.81 6.64
N PRO A 59 0.38 5.90 5.86
CA PRO A 59 1.67 6.38 5.38
C PRO A 59 2.50 6.96 6.55
N ASP A 60 3.77 7.25 6.29
CA ASP A 60 4.67 7.83 7.29
C ASP A 60 4.43 9.32 7.52
N LEU A 61 3.94 10.04 6.49
CA LEU A 61 3.71 11.47 6.55
C LEU A 61 2.56 11.91 5.63
N ILE A 62 1.77 12.89 6.09
CA ILE A 62 0.75 13.57 5.28
C ILE A 62 0.90 15.08 5.52
N VAL A 63 0.98 15.86 4.45
CA VAL A 63 0.93 17.33 4.54
C VAL A 63 -0.45 17.80 4.13
N GLU A 64 -1.05 18.69 4.92
CA GLU A 64 -2.28 19.39 4.56
C GLU A 64 -2.09 20.90 4.61
N ILE A 65 -2.86 21.61 3.78
CA ILE A 65 -2.98 23.06 3.79
C ILE A 65 -4.46 23.39 3.92
N ASP A 66 -4.80 24.23 4.91
CA ASP A 66 -6.18 24.69 5.15
C ASP A 66 -7.19 23.51 5.24
N SER A 67 -6.79 22.45 5.95
CA SER A 67 -7.55 21.19 6.14
C SER A 67 -7.76 20.33 4.89
N GLU A 68 -7.01 20.58 3.82
CA GLU A 68 -7.00 19.75 2.62
C GLU A 68 -5.64 19.03 2.47
N PRO A 69 -5.61 17.68 2.39
CA PRO A 69 -4.39 16.93 2.13
C PRO A 69 -3.78 17.27 0.78
N ILE A 70 -2.48 17.57 0.78
CA ILE A 70 -1.74 18.01 -0.40
C ILE A 70 -0.88 16.89 -0.99
N PHE A 71 -0.22 16.12 -0.14
CA PHE A 71 0.48 14.90 -0.52
C PHE A 71 0.73 14.02 0.71
N SER A 72 1.06 12.75 0.47
CA SER A 72 1.55 11.82 1.47
C SER A 72 2.92 11.26 1.09
N ILE A 73 3.73 10.88 2.06
CA ILE A 73 5.03 10.24 1.85
C ILE A 73 5.08 8.92 2.62
N GLU A 74 5.57 7.89 1.95
CA GLU A 74 5.94 6.60 2.52
C GLU A 74 7.43 6.38 2.32
N VAL A 75 8.14 5.90 3.34
CA VAL A 75 9.56 5.59 3.29
C VAL A 75 9.84 4.18 3.77
N SER A 76 10.74 3.49 3.07
CA SER A 76 11.22 2.16 3.44
C SER A 76 12.73 2.08 3.33
N THR A 77 13.33 1.22 4.16
CA THR A 77 14.73 0.82 4.07
C THR A 77 14.87 -0.69 3.80
N GLU A 78 13.76 -1.36 3.46
CA GLU A 78 13.72 -2.80 3.23
C GLU A 78 14.18 -3.18 1.82
N ALA A 79 14.72 -4.40 1.69
CA ALA A 79 15.08 -4.94 0.39
C ALA A 79 13.83 -5.20 -0.47
N GLY A 80 13.80 -4.65 -1.69
CA GLY A 80 12.62 -4.62 -2.58
C GLY A 80 12.40 -5.85 -3.46
N THR A 81 12.99 -7.00 -3.13
CA THR A 81 12.94 -8.19 -4.00
C THR A 81 11.57 -8.87 -3.99
N GLY A 82 11.15 -9.39 -5.15
CA GLY A 82 9.91 -10.13 -5.30
C GLY A 82 8.68 -9.36 -4.80
N HIS A 83 7.96 -9.93 -3.83
CA HIS A 83 6.75 -9.34 -3.26
C HIS A 83 7.01 -8.14 -2.34
N ASN A 84 8.24 -7.98 -1.83
CA ASN A 84 8.55 -7.01 -0.78
C ASN A 84 8.41 -5.56 -1.25
N ALA A 85 8.75 -5.25 -2.51
CA ALA A 85 8.56 -3.91 -3.07
C ALA A 85 7.12 -3.40 -2.95
N PHE A 86 6.14 -4.30 -2.93
CA PHE A 86 4.73 -3.98 -2.89
C PHE A 86 4.15 -3.91 -1.48
N GLN A 87 4.91 -4.27 -0.43
CA GLN A 87 4.40 -4.38 0.95
C GLN A 87 3.64 -3.12 1.41
N ARG A 88 4.11 -1.94 0.98
CA ARG A 88 3.55 -0.63 1.32
C ARG A 88 2.56 -0.08 0.28
N PHE A 89 2.35 -0.78 -0.83
CA PHE A 89 1.58 -0.28 -1.98
C PHE A 89 0.14 0.10 -1.63
N ALA A 90 -0.49 -0.61 -0.69
CA ALA A 90 -1.85 -0.30 -0.22
C ALA A 90 -1.96 1.12 0.40
N ARG A 91 -0.87 1.64 0.99
CA ARG A 91 -0.82 3.01 1.55
C ARG A 91 -0.84 4.05 0.43
N LEU A 92 -0.05 3.80 -0.62
CA LEU A 92 0.00 4.65 -1.82
C LEU A 92 -1.35 4.67 -2.54
N ALA A 93 -1.95 3.49 -2.73
CA ALA A 93 -3.27 3.36 -3.34
C ALA A 93 -4.34 4.11 -2.54
N ALA A 94 -4.31 4.02 -1.20
CA ALA A 94 -5.28 4.73 -0.36
C ALA A 94 -5.18 6.26 -0.52
N SER A 95 -3.97 6.82 -0.56
CA SER A 95 -3.76 8.25 -0.82
C SER A 95 -4.28 8.67 -2.18
N VAL A 96 -3.88 7.93 -3.23
CA VAL A 96 -4.22 8.25 -4.62
C VAL A 96 -5.72 8.14 -4.88
N GLU A 97 -6.39 7.11 -4.35
CA GLU A 97 -7.85 6.95 -4.42
C GLU A 97 -8.62 8.11 -3.77
N ASN A 98 -7.99 8.83 -2.83
CA ASN A 98 -8.56 10.01 -2.17
C ASN A 98 -8.08 11.33 -2.79
N GLY A 99 -7.50 11.30 -4.00
CA GLY A 99 -7.06 12.51 -4.68
C GLY A 99 -5.76 13.10 -4.13
N VAL A 100 -5.01 12.35 -3.31
CA VAL A 100 -3.81 12.83 -2.63
C VAL A 100 -2.57 12.23 -3.32
N PRO A 101 -1.73 13.07 -3.95
CA PRO A 101 -0.45 12.65 -4.50
C PRO A 101 0.40 11.88 -3.48
N ALA A 102 1.07 10.82 -3.94
CA ALA A 102 1.88 9.97 -3.08
C ALA A 102 3.35 9.96 -3.52
N PHE A 103 4.26 10.13 -2.56
CA PHE A 103 5.69 9.93 -2.73
C PHE A 103 6.10 8.62 -2.05
N TYR A 104 6.91 7.82 -2.73
CA TYR A 104 7.44 6.58 -2.19
C TYR A 104 8.96 6.58 -2.23
N ILE A 105 9.59 6.61 -1.06
CA ILE A 105 11.03 6.52 -0.91
C ILE A 105 11.39 5.06 -0.66
N TYR A 106 12.09 4.43 -1.60
CA TYR A 106 12.42 3.01 -1.51
C TYR A 106 13.82 2.73 -2.07
N PRO A 107 14.66 1.88 -1.46
CA PRO A 107 16.00 1.63 -1.97
C PRO A 107 15.98 1.00 -3.37
N GLU A 108 16.82 1.46 -4.28
CA GLU A 108 17.04 0.77 -5.56
C GLU A 108 17.56 -0.65 -5.31
N ALA A 109 18.46 -0.80 -4.33
CA ALA A 109 18.87 -2.07 -3.77
C ALA A 109 19.34 -1.87 -2.31
N SER A 110 19.32 -2.95 -1.54
CA SER A 110 19.93 -2.98 -0.20
C SER A 110 20.81 -4.21 -0.04
N ILE A 111 21.88 -4.10 0.75
CA ILE A 111 22.75 -5.23 1.05
C ILE A 111 22.01 -6.21 1.95
N VAL A 112 22.01 -7.48 1.54
CA VAL A 112 21.53 -8.60 2.34
C VAL A 112 22.70 -9.54 2.61
N GLU A 113 22.91 -9.84 3.89
CA GLU A 113 23.91 -10.79 4.35
C GLU A 113 23.24 -12.11 4.76
N ARG A 114 23.80 -13.23 4.30
CA ARG A 114 23.33 -14.57 4.66
C ARG A 114 24.48 -15.38 5.24
N ASN A 115 24.13 -16.36 6.09
CA ASN A 115 25.06 -17.30 6.71
C ASN A 115 26.23 -16.59 7.44
N GLY A 116 25.92 -15.62 8.31
CA GLY A 116 26.93 -14.90 9.08
C GLY A 116 27.90 -14.05 8.24
N GLY A 117 27.45 -13.54 7.08
CA GLY A 117 28.26 -12.66 6.22
C GLY A 117 29.10 -13.40 5.17
N ALA A 118 28.98 -14.73 5.06
CA ALA A 118 29.65 -15.51 4.02
C ALA A 118 29.18 -15.12 2.61
N SER A 119 27.88 -14.84 2.46
CA SER A 119 27.29 -14.29 1.24
C SER A 119 26.78 -12.87 1.51
N VAL A 120 27.35 -11.91 0.78
CA VAL A 120 26.96 -10.49 0.80
C VAL A 120 26.58 -10.13 -0.63
N ARG A 121 25.34 -9.71 -0.84
CA ARG A 121 24.83 -9.34 -2.16
C ARG A 121 23.90 -8.13 -2.06
N TRP A 122 23.78 -7.40 -3.16
CA TRP A 122 22.69 -6.45 -3.35
C TRP A 122 21.40 -7.20 -3.67
N ASP A 123 20.32 -6.79 -3.02
CA ASP A 123 18.98 -7.29 -3.30
C ASP A 123 18.16 -6.12 -3.88
N ALA A 124 18.03 -6.13 -5.21
CA ALA A 124 17.49 -5.03 -5.98
C ALA A 124 15.95 -5.01 -5.95
N ILE A 125 15.40 -3.82 -6.14
CA ILE A 125 13.97 -3.58 -6.22
C ILE A 125 13.34 -4.34 -7.40
N ASN A 126 12.17 -4.93 -7.18
CA ASN A 126 11.37 -5.52 -8.23
C ASN A 126 10.86 -4.43 -9.18
N PRO A 127 11.17 -4.46 -10.49
CA PRO A 127 10.78 -3.40 -11.42
C PRO A 127 9.27 -3.23 -11.55
N LEU A 128 8.50 -4.29 -11.30
CA LEU A 128 7.05 -4.26 -11.49
C LEU A 128 6.34 -3.25 -10.55
N ILE A 129 7.00 -2.76 -9.49
CA ILE A 129 6.49 -1.65 -8.68
C ILE A 129 6.26 -0.38 -9.49
N PHE A 130 7.13 -0.06 -10.44
CA PHE A 130 7.00 1.12 -11.30
C PHE A 130 5.76 1.00 -12.19
N HIS A 131 5.52 -0.19 -12.73
CA HIS A 131 4.34 -0.47 -13.53
C HIS A 131 3.05 -0.39 -12.69
N ALA A 132 3.05 -0.94 -11.47
CA ALA A 132 1.91 -0.82 -10.56
C ALA A 132 1.59 0.64 -10.21
N MET A 133 2.62 1.44 -9.91
CA MET A 133 2.49 2.88 -9.64
C MET A 133 1.97 3.63 -10.87
N GLU A 134 2.40 3.26 -12.07
CA GLU A 134 1.87 3.81 -13.31
C GLU A 134 0.39 3.50 -13.51
N GLN A 135 -0.04 2.27 -13.25
CA GLN A 135 -1.45 1.89 -13.39
C GLN A 135 -2.34 2.65 -12.39
N VAL A 136 -1.94 2.79 -11.13
CA VAL A 136 -2.72 3.57 -10.15
C VAL A 136 -2.76 5.07 -10.51
N MET A 137 -1.68 5.63 -11.05
CA MET A 137 -1.67 7.00 -11.57
C MET A 137 -2.63 7.18 -12.75
N GLN A 138 -2.66 6.22 -13.69
CA GLN A 138 -3.54 6.29 -14.86
C GLN A 138 -5.01 6.21 -14.49
N VAL A 139 -5.38 5.28 -13.61
CA VAL A 139 -6.77 5.08 -13.16
C VAL A 139 -7.32 6.32 -12.44
N HIS A 140 -6.52 6.92 -11.55
CA HIS A 140 -6.98 8.03 -10.70
C HIS A 140 -6.63 9.41 -11.22
N SER A 141 -5.74 9.51 -12.20
CA SER A 141 -5.18 10.79 -12.68
C SER A 141 -4.51 11.61 -11.57
N ILE A 142 -3.86 10.95 -10.61
CA ILE A 142 -3.16 11.56 -9.47
C ILE A 142 -1.73 11.01 -9.41
N PRO A 143 -0.70 11.84 -9.20
CA PRO A 143 0.68 11.38 -9.14
C PRO A 143 0.97 10.38 -8.01
N ALA A 144 1.70 9.33 -8.33
CA ALA A 144 2.35 8.41 -7.41
C ALA A 144 3.80 8.24 -7.86
N LEU A 145 4.74 8.87 -7.15
CA LEU A 145 6.12 9.01 -7.61
C LEU A 145 7.09 8.27 -6.68
N LEU A 146 7.93 7.42 -7.26
CA LEU A 146 8.99 6.72 -6.53
C LEU A 146 10.27 7.54 -6.60
N TYR A 147 10.97 7.66 -5.48
CA TYR A 147 12.33 8.19 -5.35
C TYR A 147 13.21 7.16 -4.65
N PHE A 148 14.43 6.96 -5.14
CA PHE A 148 15.30 5.96 -4.54
C PHE A 148 15.82 6.45 -3.21
N PHE A 149 15.69 5.62 -2.17
CA PHE A 149 16.47 5.81 -0.96
C PHE A 149 17.96 5.74 -1.33
N PRO A 150 18.75 6.79 -1.09
CA PRO A 150 20.16 6.84 -1.50
C PRO A 150 20.96 5.64 -1.01
N SER A 151 21.75 5.03 -1.89
CA SER A 151 22.54 3.84 -1.56
C SER A 151 23.86 3.79 -2.32
N ASP A 152 24.77 2.93 -1.85
CA ASP A 152 26.05 2.64 -2.49
C ASP A 152 25.91 1.74 -3.73
N TYR A 153 24.69 1.31 -4.08
CA TYR A 153 24.45 0.27 -5.07
C TYR A 153 25.06 0.58 -6.44
N ARG A 154 24.82 1.79 -6.96
CA ARG A 154 25.32 2.17 -8.30
C ARG A 154 26.85 2.21 -8.37
N SER A 155 27.52 2.57 -7.28
CA SER A 155 28.99 2.67 -7.23
C SER A 155 29.67 1.35 -6.85
N TYR A 156 29.01 0.49 -6.07
CA TYR A 156 29.57 -0.75 -5.51
C TYR A 156 28.78 -2.00 -5.92
N GLY A 157 28.03 -1.95 -7.01
CA GLY A 157 27.16 -3.03 -7.48
C GLY A 157 27.90 -4.35 -7.70
N ALA A 158 29.11 -4.28 -8.25
CA ALA A 158 29.95 -5.46 -8.51
C ALA A 158 30.61 -6.03 -7.24
N ASN A 159 30.76 -5.24 -6.17
CA ASN A 159 31.43 -5.68 -4.94
C ASN A 159 30.79 -5.05 -3.68
N PRO A 160 29.65 -5.58 -3.19
CA PRO A 160 28.96 -5.05 -2.03
C PRO A 160 29.79 -5.09 -0.74
N LYS A 161 30.83 -5.92 -0.65
CA LYS A 161 31.71 -5.98 0.53
C LYS A 161 32.55 -4.71 0.71
N LYS A 162 32.77 -3.96 -0.37
CA LYS A 162 33.50 -2.69 -0.36
C LYS A 162 32.61 -1.46 -0.16
N ALA A 163 31.30 -1.64 -0.05
CA ALA A 163 30.38 -0.52 0.13
C ALA A 163 30.63 0.16 1.50
N PRO A 164 30.91 1.48 1.54
CA PRO A 164 31.21 2.19 2.77
C PRO A 164 30.06 2.11 3.79
N ASN A 165 28.82 2.09 3.32
CA ASN A 165 27.63 2.02 4.18
C ASN A 165 27.13 0.60 4.43
N ARG A 166 27.96 -0.44 4.21
CA ARG A 166 27.59 -1.85 4.45
C ARG A 166 26.92 -2.10 5.83
N PRO A 167 27.39 -1.53 6.96
CA PRO A 167 26.72 -1.72 8.26
C PRO A 167 25.27 -1.24 8.30
N ARG A 168 24.90 -0.31 7.41
CA ARG A 168 23.53 0.22 7.22
C ARG A 168 22.89 -0.33 5.95
N LYS A 169 23.20 -1.59 5.61
CA LYS A 169 22.71 -2.27 4.39
C LYS A 169 23.05 -1.52 3.10
N GLY A 170 24.13 -0.73 3.09
CA GLY A 170 24.54 0.07 1.94
C GLY A 170 23.72 1.34 1.71
N LEU A 171 22.87 1.73 2.66
CA LEU A 171 22.01 2.93 2.57
C LEU A 171 22.73 4.17 3.12
N LYS A 172 22.56 5.30 2.45
CA LYS A 172 23.13 6.59 2.85
C LYS A 172 22.08 7.41 3.60
N HIS A 173 22.48 7.97 4.73
CA HIS A 173 21.59 8.67 5.64
C HIS A 173 22.03 10.12 5.82
N ASP A 174 21.08 10.98 6.13
CA ASP A 174 21.33 12.40 6.37
C ASP A 174 22.23 12.61 7.60
N VAL A 175 23.03 13.69 7.56
CA VAL A 175 23.96 14.04 8.65
C VAL A 175 23.23 14.69 9.82
N VAL A 176 22.21 15.52 9.54
CA VAL A 176 21.42 16.26 10.54
C VAL A 176 20.25 15.42 11.03
N TYR A 177 19.68 14.59 10.16
CA TYR A 177 18.57 13.70 10.46
C TYR A 177 18.95 12.22 10.23
N PRO A 178 19.75 11.58 11.12
CA PRO A 178 20.35 10.26 10.88
C PRO A 178 19.38 9.11 10.58
N ALA A 179 18.09 9.21 10.93
CA ALA A 179 17.09 8.21 10.56
C ALA A 179 16.54 8.39 9.13
N CYS A 180 16.82 9.52 8.49
CA CYS A 180 16.29 9.92 7.18
C CYS A 180 17.29 9.57 6.06
N PRO A 181 16.82 9.47 4.79
CA PRO A 181 17.71 9.36 3.63
C PRO A 181 18.61 10.57 3.50
N ASP A 182 19.80 10.40 2.91
CA ASP A 182 20.73 11.50 2.62
C ASP A 182 20.06 12.60 1.79
N GLY A 183 19.76 13.75 2.42
CA GLY A 183 19.03 14.85 1.80
C GLY A 183 19.82 15.59 0.70
N ALA A 184 21.13 15.41 0.66
CA ALA A 184 22.00 15.99 -0.37
C ALA A 184 22.12 15.12 -1.64
N ASP A 185 21.62 13.88 -1.59
CA ASP A 185 21.61 13.00 -2.77
C ASP A 185 20.59 13.48 -3.81
N ALA A 186 20.94 13.33 -5.09
CA ALA A 186 20.15 13.83 -6.21
C ALA A 186 18.69 13.34 -6.17
N GLU A 187 18.46 12.09 -5.77
CA GLU A 187 17.11 11.52 -5.69
C GLU A 187 16.25 12.24 -4.63
N MET A 188 16.83 12.67 -3.51
CA MET A 188 16.10 13.43 -2.49
C MET A 188 15.88 14.88 -2.92
N THR A 189 16.89 15.51 -3.53
CA THR A 189 16.74 16.88 -4.06
C THR A 189 15.68 16.97 -5.17
N ASP A 190 15.57 15.95 -6.03
CA ASP A 190 14.54 15.86 -7.05
C ASP A 190 13.14 15.69 -6.42
N MET A 191 13.04 14.93 -5.34
CA MET A 191 11.79 14.78 -4.59
C MET A 191 11.37 16.10 -3.95
N PHE A 192 12.29 16.82 -3.29
CA PHE A 192 12.00 18.12 -2.68
C PHE A 192 11.56 19.14 -3.72
N THR A 193 12.20 19.13 -4.90
CA THR A 193 11.80 19.98 -6.03
C THR A 193 10.37 19.67 -6.49
N ALA A 194 9.99 18.39 -6.58
CA ALA A 194 8.62 18.00 -6.91
C ALA A 194 7.61 18.40 -5.82
N ILE A 195 7.97 18.27 -4.54
CA ILE A 195 7.15 18.74 -3.41
C ILE A 195 6.91 20.24 -3.51
N ASP A 196 7.97 21.02 -3.72
CA ASP A 196 7.88 22.48 -3.85
C ASP A 196 7.05 22.91 -5.06
N GLN A 197 7.11 22.14 -6.15
CA GLN A 197 6.26 22.39 -7.31
C GLN A 197 4.78 22.13 -7.01
N ILE A 198 4.44 21.07 -6.27
CA ILE A 198 3.06 20.82 -5.81
C ILE A 198 2.59 21.98 -4.92
N LEU A 199 3.41 22.40 -3.95
CA LEU A 199 3.08 23.48 -3.03
C LEU A 199 2.86 24.81 -3.76
N SER A 200 3.70 25.12 -4.75
CA SER A 200 3.57 26.29 -5.62
C SER A 200 2.25 26.27 -6.42
N LEU A 201 1.92 25.14 -7.05
CA LEU A 201 0.65 24.98 -7.79
C LEU A 201 -0.57 25.15 -6.88
N VAL A 202 -0.52 24.59 -5.66
CA VAL A 202 -1.57 24.76 -4.65
C VAL A 202 -1.68 26.23 -4.24
N GLY A 203 -0.55 26.91 -4.03
CA GLY A 203 -0.50 28.34 -3.72
C GLY A 203 -1.18 29.22 -4.78
N HIS A 204 -0.99 28.89 -6.06
CA HIS A 204 -1.52 29.68 -7.18
C HIS A 204 -2.96 29.36 -7.56
N HIS A 205 -3.39 28.11 -7.42
CA HIS A 205 -4.67 27.64 -7.97
C HIS A 205 -5.66 27.13 -6.91
N GLY A 206 -5.22 26.98 -5.67
CA GLY A 206 -5.93 26.23 -4.63
C GLY A 206 -5.83 24.72 -4.87
N VAL A 207 -6.10 23.95 -3.82
CA VAL A 207 -5.90 22.48 -3.79
C VAL A 207 -6.62 21.76 -4.93
N VAL A 208 -7.93 21.99 -5.08
CA VAL A 208 -8.77 21.24 -6.02
C VAL A 208 -8.30 21.43 -7.47
N ARG A 209 -8.01 22.67 -7.89
CA ARG A 209 -7.55 22.96 -9.26
C ARG A 209 -6.09 22.59 -9.48
N ALA A 210 -5.26 22.61 -8.44
CA ALA A 210 -3.88 22.17 -8.53
C ALA A 210 -3.81 20.66 -8.82
N ARG A 211 -4.60 19.84 -8.11
CA ARG A 211 -4.64 18.37 -8.28
C ARG A 211 -4.84 17.96 -9.74
N SER A 212 -5.79 18.57 -10.46
CA SER A 212 -6.07 18.25 -11.87
C SER A 212 -4.97 18.68 -12.85
N ARG A 213 -3.99 19.47 -12.41
CA ARG A 213 -2.88 19.97 -13.23
C ARG A 213 -1.56 19.23 -12.99
N LEU A 214 -1.45 18.46 -11.91
CA LEU A 214 -0.19 17.86 -11.50
C LEU A 214 0.42 16.95 -12.56
N LEU A 215 -0.37 16.13 -13.26
CA LEU A 215 0.16 15.26 -14.33
C LEU A 215 0.53 16.01 -15.61
N GLN A 216 0.18 17.29 -15.74
CA GLN A 216 0.60 18.16 -16.85
C GLN A 216 1.88 18.92 -16.52
N ASP A 217 2.22 19.01 -15.22
CA ASP A 217 3.41 19.67 -14.74
C ASP A 217 4.70 19.01 -15.26
N LEU A 218 5.68 19.82 -15.66
CA LEU A 218 6.89 19.33 -16.29
C LEU A 218 7.75 18.49 -15.35
N ILE A 219 7.90 18.89 -14.09
CA ILE A 219 8.73 18.19 -13.09
C ILE A 219 8.10 16.81 -12.81
N ILE A 220 6.78 16.78 -12.59
CA ILE A 220 6.05 15.55 -12.34
C ILE A 220 6.13 14.61 -13.55
N ARG A 221 5.97 15.15 -14.77
CA ARG A 221 6.07 14.37 -16.01
C ARG A 221 7.47 13.81 -16.22
N GLN A 222 8.52 14.59 -15.96
CA GLN A 222 9.90 14.13 -16.05
C GLN A 222 10.17 12.98 -15.10
N ARG A 223 9.70 13.05 -13.84
CA ARG A 223 9.85 11.94 -12.89
C ARG A 223 9.09 10.70 -13.33
N ARG A 224 7.86 10.85 -13.85
CA ARG A 224 7.10 9.73 -14.41
C ARG A 224 7.84 9.08 -15.59
N THR A 225 8.38 9.87 -16.51
CA THR A 225 9.21 9.36 -17.62
C THR A 225 10.45 8.62 -17.12
N TYR A 226 11.12 9.14 -16.09
CA TYR A 226 12.23 8.47 -15.44
C TYR A 226 11.83 7.10 -14.87
N MET A 227 10.72 7.04 -14.12
CA MET A 227 10.20 5.77 -13.58
C MET A 227 9.86 4.75 -14.68
N GLN A 228 9.34 5.18 -15.83
CA GLN A 228 9.10 4.30 -16.98
C GLN A 228 10.41 3.79 -17.60
N ALA A 229 11.44 4.64 -17.67
CA ALA A 229 12.76 4.22 -18.14
C ALA A 229 13.41 3.21 -17.18
N GLU A 230 13.29 3.44 -15.87
CA GLU A 230 13.73 2.50 -14.83
C GLU A 230 13.01 1.15 -14.92
N TYR A 231 11.69 1.16 -15.14
CA TYR A 231 10.92 -0.06 -15.42
C TYR A 231 11.47 -0.79 -16.64
N ALA A 232 11.56 -0.11 -17.78
CA ALA A 232 11.98 -0.71 -19.05
C ALA A 232 13.40 -1.31 -18.96
N ALA A 233 14.34 -0.57 -18.36
CA ALA A 233 15.72 -1.02 -18.20
C ALA A 233 15.82 -2.24 -17.27
N LYS A 234 15.14 -2.22 -16.11
CA LYS A 234 15.25 -3.28 -15.10
C LYS A 234 14.38 -4.50 -15.40
N ALA A 235 13.26 -4.34 -16.11
CA ALA A 235 12.43 -5.46 -16.57
C ALA A 235 13.11 -6.23 -17.72
N GLY A 236 14.03 -5.61 -18.46
CA GLY A 236 14.79 -6.29 -19.51
C GLY A 236 13.92 -6.91 -20.60
N GLY A 237 12.81 -6.26 -20.94
CA GLY A 237 11.84 -6.74 -21.93
C GLY A 237 10.86 -7.82 -21.43
N GLN A 238 10.92 -8.21 -20.14
CA GLN A 238 9.92 -9.11 -19.57
C GLN A 238 8.53 -8.46 -19.54
N SER A 239 7.51 -9.28 -19.74
CA SER A 239 6.12 -8.85 -19.61
C SER A 239 5.74 -8.69 -18.13
N PRO A 240 4.89 -7.72 -17.75
CA PRO A 240 4.37 -7.61 -16.38
C PRO A 240 3.83 -8.94 -15.82
N ASN A 241 3.19 -9.75 -16.68
CA ASN A 241 2.57 -11.02 -16.28
C ASN A 241 3.59 -12.13 -15.93
N THR A 242 4.84 -11.99 -16.36
CA THR A 242 5.92 -12.95 -16.07
C THR A 242 6.78 -12.53 -14.89
N MET A 243 6.38 -11.48 -14.16
CA MET A 243 7.11 -10.96 -13.00
C MET A 243 6.29 -11.13 -11.73
N SER A 244 6.95 -11.24 -10.57
CA SER A 244 6.27 -11.31 -9.27
C SER A 244 5.61 -9.95 -8.95
N PRO A 245 4.37 -9.91 -8.41
CA PRO A 245 3.57 -11.05 -7.94
C PRO A 245 2.66 -11.68 -9.00
N MET A 246 2.62 -11.19 -10.25
CA MET A 246 1.74 -11.72 -11.30
C MET A 246 2.02 -13.19 -11.63
N THR A 247 3.26 -13.65 -11.51
CA THR A 247 3.61 -15.08 -11.66
C THR A 247 2.96 -16.01 -10.63
N SER A 248 2.45 -15.46 -9.53
CA SER A 248 1.69 -16.19 -8.52
C SER A 248 0.18 -16.11 -8.75
N THR A 249 -0.25 -15.59 -9.90
CA THR A 249 -1.65 -15.49 -10.27
C THR A 249 -2.02 -16.48 -11.38
N LYS A 250 -3.29 -16.87 -11.41
CA LYS A 250 -3.87 -17.66 -12.50
C LYS A 250 -5.18 -17.03 -12.96
N ARG A 251 -5.36 -16.92 -14.27
CA ARG A 251 -6.61 -16.48 -14.87
C ARG A 251 -7.48 -17.69 -15.19
N VAL A 252 -8.75 -17.64 -14.78
CA VAL A 252 -9.73 -18.70 -14.97
C VAL A 252 -11.09 -18.11 -15.36
N GLN A 253 -11.98 -18.94 -15.90
CA GLN A 253 -13.37 -18.54 -16.11
C GLN A 253 -14.07 -18.35 -14.76
N THR A 254 -14.84 -17.27 -14.59
CA THR A 254 -15.59 -16.99 -13.35
C THR A 254 -16.56 -18.12 -13.01
N SER A 255 -17.06 -18.85 -14.00
CA SER A 255 -17.88 -20.05 -13.79
C SER A 255 -17.17 -21.11 -12.94
N GLU A 256 -15.83 -21.23 -13.04
CA GLU A 256 -15.03 -22.13 -12.21
C GLU A 256 -14.98 -21.67 -10.76
N LEU A 257 -14.78 -20.37 -10.52
CA LEU A 257 -14.86 -19.77 -9.18
C LEU A 257 -16.23 -20.03 -8.55
N LEU A 258 -17.30 -19.75 -9.29
CA LEU A 258 -18.68 -19.92 -8.80
C LEU A 258 -18.99 -21.39 -8.48
N LYS A 259 -18.46 -22.32 -9.28
CA LYS A 259 -18.56 -23.76 -9.02
C LYS A 259 -17.79 -24.18 -7.77
N HIS A 260 -16.62 -23.57 -7.51
CA HIS A 260 -15.89 -23.80 -6.27
C HIS A 260 -16.65 -23.26 -5.05
N LEU A 261 -17.16 -22.03 -5.13
CA LEU A 261 -17.88 -21.36 -4.05
C LEU A 261 -19.24 -22.01 -3.72
N SER A 262 -19.91 -22.63 -4.70
CA SER A 262 -21.20 -23.28 -4.49
C SER A 262 -21.13 -24.44 -3.47
N ALA A 263 -19.96 -25.06 -3.30
CA ALA A 263 -19.73 -26.10 -2.30
C ALA A 263 -19.86 -25.58 -0.85
N TYR A 264 -19.78 -24.25 -0.64
CA TYR A 264 -19.93 -23.62 0.67
C TYR A 264 -21.31 -22.97 0.88
N CYS A 265 -22.16 -22.95 -0.15
CA CYS A 265 -23.50 -22.40 -0.07
C CYS A 265 -24.43 -23.38 0.66
N LYS A 266 -25.28 -22.86 1.56
CA LYS A 266 -26.27 -23.63 2.33
C LYS A 266 -27.68 -23.08 2.09
N ASP A 267 -28.69 -23.87 2.41
CA ASP A 267 -30.10 -23.43 2.49
C ASP A 267 -30.63 -22.77 1.20
N GLY A 268 -30.19 -23.25 0.05
CA GLY A 268 -30.59 -22.73 -1.26
C GLY A 268 -30.02 -21.35 -1.61
N TYR A 269 -29.06 -20.85 -0.83
CA TYR A 269 -28.38 -19.59 -1.09
C TYR A 269 -27.72 -19.58 -2.47
N ARG A 270 -27.87 -18.45 -3.18
CA ARG A 270 -27.30 -18.22 -4.51
C ARG A 270 -26.35 -17.04 -4.42
N ILE A 271 -25.11 -17.27 -4.85
CA ILE A 271 -24.09 -16.24 -4.98
C ILE A 271 -24.58 -15.14 -5.93
N GLY A 272 -24.52 -13.91 -5.44
CA GLY A 272 -24.98 -12.66 -6.03
C GLY A 272 -24.25 -12.25 -7.30
N ASN A 273 -24.55 -11.03 -7.75
CA ASN A 273 -24.26 -10.61 -9.12
C ASN A 273 -22.87 -10.00 -9.28
N LEU A 274 -22.27 -9.46 -8.22
CA LEU A 274 -20.95 -8.84 -8.30
C LEU A 274 -19.92 -9.75 -9.00
N LEU A 275 -19.75 -10.99 -8.52
CA LEU A 275 -18.82 -11.95 -9.15
C LEU A 275 -19.24 -12.29 -10.59
N ARG A 276 -20.54 -12.47 -10.82
CA ARG A 276 -21.11 -12.87 -12.11
C ARG A 276 -21.02 -11.79 -13.18
N SER A 277 -20.84 -10.53 -12.79
CA SER A 277 -20.74 -9.40 -13.72
C SER A 277 -19.46 -9.45 -14.57
N ARG A 278 -18.52 -10.35 -14.25
CA ARG A 278 -17.22 -10.46 -14.91
C ARG A 278 -16.99 -11.88 -15.42
N GLU A 279 -16.59 -12.01 -16.68
CA GLU A 279 -16.39 -13.29 -17.35
C GLU A 279 -15.20 -14.09 -16.77
N GLU A 280 -14.10 -13.41 -16.46
CA GLU A 280 -12.88 -14.04 -15.95
C GLU A 280 -12.51 -13.58 -14.53
N THR A 281 -11.74 -14.43 -13.85
CA THR A 281 -11.24 -14.22 -12.50
C THR A 281 -9.72 -14.38 -12.47
N ILE A 282 -9.02 -13.48 -11.77
CA ILE A 282 -7.61 -13.62 -11.41
C ILE A 282 -7.52 -14.16 -9.98
N ILE A 283 -6.94 -15.35 -9.83
CA ILE A 283 -6.69 -16.01 -8.55
C ILE A 283 -5.22 -15.82 -8.17
N TYR A 284 -4.96 -15.04 -7.13
CA TYR A 284 -3.64 -14.89 -6.53
C TYR A 284 -3.41 -15.97 -5.46
N SER A 285 -2.47 -16.87 -5.71
CA SER A 285 -2.19 -18.03 -4.86
C SER A 285 -1.04 -17.78 -3.89
N VAL A 286 -1.26 -18.05 -2.61
CA VAL A 286 -0.29 -17.85 -1.52
C VAL A 286 -0.14 -19.14 -0.70
N ASN A 287 0.95 -19.88 -0.93
CA ASN A 287 1.29 -21.07 -0.15
C ASN A 287 2.17 -20.74 1.07
N ALA A 288 1.64 -19.94 2.00
CA ALA A 288 2.31 -19.54 3.24
C ALA A 288 1.37 -19.60 4.44
N LYS A 289 1.92 -19.45 5.64
CA LYS A 289 1.11 -19.21 6.85
C LYS A 289 0.35 -17.90 6.70
N TYR A 290 -0.87 -17.85 7.23
CA TYR A 290 -1.65 -16.62 7.26
C TYR A 290 -0.86 -15.52 7.95
N ARG A 291 -0.63 -14.42 7.25
CA ARG A 291 0.10 -13.25 7.74
C ARG A 291 -0.35 -12.01 7.00
N GLY A 292 0.08 -10.84 7.49
CA GLY A 292 0.04 -9.61 6.72
C GLY A 292 1.12 -9.63 5.64
N ASP A 293 2.23 -8.96 5.88
CA ASP A 293 3.19 -8.67 4.83
C ASP A 293 3.87 -9.91 4.22
N PRO A 294 4.17 -9.90 2.90
CA PRO A 294 3.98 -8.81 1.94
C PRO A 294 2.64 -8.85 1.19
N TYR A 295 1.83 -9.88 1.43
CA TYR A 295 0.69 -10.26 0.56
C TYR A 295 -0.43 -9.21 0.41
N PRO A 296 -0.79 -8.39 1.42
CA PRO A 296 -1.83 -7.36 1.27
C PRO A 296 -1.43 -6.31 0.24
N GLY A 297 -0.17 -5.87 0.29
CA GLY A 297 0.36 -4.90 -0.66
C GLY A 297 0.51 -5.48 -2.06
N SER A 298 0.92 -6.76 -2.17
CA SER A 298 0.93 -7.46 -3.46
C SER A 298 -0.47 -7.65 -4.05
N LEU A 299 -1.48 -7.96 -3.24
CA LEU A 299 -2.87 -8.05 -3.68
C LEU A 299 -3.37 -6.71 -4.22
N ALA A 300 -3.06 -5.61 -3.53
CA ALA A 300 -3.36 -4.26 -3.99
C ALA A 300 -2.68 -3.95 -5.33
N ALA A 301 -1.42 -4.34 -5.51
CA ALA A 301 -0.71 -4.15 -6.78
C ALA A 301 -1.30 -4.99 -7.93
N ILE A 302 -1.64 -6.27 -7.68
CA ILE A 302 -2.28 -7.15 -8.67
C ILE A 302 -3.61 -6.56 -9.14
N ASP A 303 -4.37 -5.92 -8.24
CA ASP A 303 -5.61 -5.26 -8.61
C ASP A 303 -5.39 -4.21 -9.69
N TYR A 304 -4.44 -3.28 -9.47
CA TYR A 304 -4.16 -2.22 -10.43
C TYR A 304 -3.45 -2.71 -11.69
N ILE A 305 -2.57 -3.71 -11.60
CA ILE A 305 -1.86 -4.26 -12.76
C ILE A 305 -2.80 -5.09 -13.65
N GLY A 306 -3.64 -5.91 -13.03
CA GLY A 306 -4.33 -7.00 -13.71
C GLY A 306 -5.84 -6.80 -13.83
N CYS A 307 -6.50 -6.13 -12.88
CA CYS A 307 -7.95 -6.20 -12.73
C CYS A 307 -8.68 -4.87 -12.97
N ARG A 308 -8.19 -3.76 -12.41
CA ARG A 308 -8.92 -2.49 -12.29
C ARG A 308 -8.89 -1.67 -13.59
N GLN A 309 -10.03 -1.10 -13.98
CA GLN A 309 -10.16 -0.20 -15.13
C GLN A 309 -10.74 1.17 -14.77
N GLY A 310 -11.48 1.27 -13.67
CA GLY A 310 -12.02 2.53 -13.16
C GLY A 310 -11.61 2.82 -11.71
N MET A 311 -12.20 3.87 -11.13
CA MET A 311 -11.77 4.40 -9.83
C MET A 311 -12.06 3.43 -8.67
N THR A 312 -13.14 2.66 -8.80
CA THR A 312 -13.62 1.76 -7.74
C THR A 312 -13.29 0.30 -8.02
N PHE A 313 -13.39 -0.56 -7.00
CA PHE A 313 -13.26 -2.01 -7.17
C PHE A 313 -14.40 -2.63 -8.00
N GLU A 314 -15.52 -1.92 -8.17
CA GLU A 314 -16.65 -2.39 -8.98
C GLU A 314 -16.30 -2.33 -10.46
N GLU A 315 -15.50 -1.34 -10.85
CA GLU A 315 -15.01 -1.09 -12.22
C GLU A 315 -13.76 -1.93 -12.57
N ARG A 316 -13.74 -3.20 -12.13
CA ARG A 316 -12.73 -4.17 -12.56
C ARG A 316 -13.20 -4.95 -13.78
N LYS A 317 -12.26 -5.26 -14.66
CA LYS A 317 -12.42 -6.22 -15.77
C LYS A 317 -12.55 -7.66 -15.26
N TYR A 318 -11.78 -7.99 -14.23
CA TYR A 318 -11.69 -9.34 -13.68
C TYR A 318 -11.99 -9.35 -12.19
N ASN A 319 -12.60 -10.43 -11.70
CA ASN A 319 -12.67 -10.65 -10.26
C ASN A 319 -11.26 -10.85 -9.71
N LEU A 320 -10.97 -10.32 -8.53
CA LEU A 320 -9.71 -10.56 -7.84
C LEU A 320 -9.94 -11.47 -6.63
N VAL A 321 -9.31 -12.64 -6.64
CA VAL A 321 -9.45 -13.65 -5.60
C VAL A 321 -8.11 -13.91 -4.93
N LEU A 322 -8.09 -13.90 -3.59
CA LEU A 322 -6.93 -14.32 -2.80
C LEU A 322 -7.11 -15.76 -2.34
N ALA A 323 -6.27 -16.68 -2.82
CA ALA A 323 -6.30 -18.08 -2.45
C ALA A 323 -5.12 -18.43 -1.54
N TRP A 324 -5.41 -18.85 -0.31
CA TRP A 324 -4.42 -19.33 0.67
C TRP A 324 -4.12 -20.82 0.46
N GLY A 325 -3.45 -21.14 -0.64
CA GLY A 325 -3.09 -22.51 -1.00
C GLY A 325 -2.44 -22.55 -2.38
N GLU A 326 -2.10 -23.76 -2.82
CA GLU A 326 -1.65 -24.00 -4.19
C GLU A 326 -2.86 -24.28 -5.07
N TYR A 327 -2.98 -23.56 -6.17
CA TYR A 327 -4.03 -23.84 -7.15
C TYR A 327 -3.74 -25.14 -7.89
N GLU A 328 -4.70 -26.05 -7.92
CA GLU A 328 -4.64 -27.30 -8.68
C GLU A 328 -5.89 -27.43 -9.57
N GLU A 329 -5.69 -27.59 -10.88
CA GLU A 329 -6.80 -27.86 -11.82
C GLU A 329 -7.49 -29.19 -11.48
N HIS A 330 -8.82 -29.21 -11.52
CA HIS A 330 -9.60 -30.42 -11.24
C HIS A 330 -10.76 -30.59 -12.23
N PRO A 331 -10.76 -31.65 -13.07
CA PRO A 331 -11.70 -31.81 -14.19
C PRO A 331 -13.18 -31.66 -13.80
N GLN A 332 -13.57 -32.18 -12.63
CA GLN A 332 -14.96 -32.17 -12.19
C GLN A 332 -15.33 -31.00 -11.26
N LYS A 333 -14.35 -30.33 -10.66
CA LYS A 333 -14.56 -29.31 -9.61
C LYS A 333 -14.12 -27.91 -10.04
N GLY A 334 -13.59 -27.77 -11.26
CA GLY A 334 -12.90 -26.56 -11.72
C GLY A 334 -11.48 -26.59 -11.19
N PHE A 335 -11.33 -26.30 -9.89
CA PHE A 335 -10.05 -26.36 -9.20
C PHE A 335 -10.18 -26.72 -7.72
N LEU A 336 -9.07 -27.15 -7.15
CA LEU A 336 -8.86 -27.37 -5.73
C LEU A 336 -7.74 -26.46 -5.21
N LEU A 337 -7.73 -26.26 -3.89
CA LEU A 337 -6.63 -25.59 -3.21
C LEU A 337 -5.87 -26.62 -2.37
N GLY A 338 -4.64 -26.88 -2.79
CA GLY A 338 -3.67 -27.70 -2.07
C GLY A 338 -3.00 -26.93 -0.93
N GLY A 339 -2.32 -27.68 -0.05
CA GLY A 339 -1.65 -27.14 1.13
C GLY A 339 -2.59 -26.89 2.32
N ARG A 340 -2.02 -26.79 3.53
CA ARG A 340 -2.77 -26.51 4.78
C ARG A 340 -2.03 -25.52 5.68
N LYS A 341 -1.18 -24.67 5.11
CA LYS A 341 -0.39 -23.69 5.88
C LYS A 341 -1.26 -22.57 6.46
N ALA A 342 -2.42 -22.33 5.86
CA ALA A 342 -3.42 -21.37 6.31
C ALA A 342 -4.83 -21.97 6.10
N THR A 343 -5.74 -21.60 6.98
CA THR A 343 -7.13 -22.07 7.03
C THR A 343 -8.07 -20.90 7.21
N VAL A 344 -9.36 -21.09 6.91
CA VAL A 344 -10.38 -20.05 7.16
C VAL A 344 -10.41 -19.66 8.64
N LYS A 345 -10.10 -20.59 9.55
CA LYS A 345 -10.03 -20.32 11.00
C LYS A 345 -8.95 -19.31 11.36
N ASP A 346 -7.84 -19.26 10.63
CA ASP A 346 -6.78 -18.29 10.87
C ASP A 346 -7.26 -16.86 10.60
N PHE A 347 -7.99 -16.66 9.49
CA PHE A 347 -8.64 -15.39 9.20
C PHE A 347 -9.69 -15.03 10.25
N ILE A 348 -10.57 -15.96 10.59
CA ILE A 348 -11.63 -15.71 11.58
C ILE A 348 -11.04 -15.38 12.96
N ARG A 349 -9.93 -15.99 13.35
CA ARG A 349 -9.22 -15.66 14.60
C ARG A 349 -8.72 -14.21 14.61
N GLU A 350 -8.15 -13.74 13.51
CA GLU A 350 -7.69 -12.35 13.36
C GLU A 350 -8.85 -11.34 13.38
N VAL A 351 -9.98 -11.68 12.73
CA VAL A 351 -11.21 -10.87 12.82
C VAL A 351 -11.71 -10.82 14.26
N LYS A 352 -11.83 -11.97 14.94
CA LYS A 352 -12.30 -12.04 16.33
C LYS A 352 -11.39 -11.31 17.31
N ALA A 353 -10.07 -11.30 17.07
CA ALA A 353 -9.15 -10.53 17.89
C ALA A 353 -9.47 -9.03 17.90
N SER A 354 -10.03 -8.51 16.80
CA SER A 354 -10.48 -7.11 16.72
C SER A 354 -11.74 -6.79 17.54
N GLU A 355 -12.52 -7.80 17.95
CA GLU A 355 -13.76 -7.58 18.72
C GLU A 355 -13.49 -6.98 20.09
N SER A 356 -12.35 -7.32 20.71
CA SER A 356 -11.88 -6.68 21.95
C SER A 356 -11.76 -5.15 21.85
N ARG A 357 -11.68 -4.61 20.63
CA ARG A 357 -11.57 -3.18 20.35
C ARG A 357 -12.92 -2.57 19.95
N ASN A 358 -13.93 -3.38 19.67
CA ASN A 358 -15.28 -2.91 19.36
C ASN A 358 -15.99 -2.51 20.65
N ILE A 359 -16.36 -1.24 20.76
CA ILE A 359 -17.05 -0.72 21.96
C ILE A 359 -18.53 -0.45 21.72
N LEU A 360 -19.04 -0.73 20.51
CA LEU A 360 -20.47 -0.54 20.18
C LEU A 360 -21.41 -1.42 21.01
N GLY A 361 -20.92 -2.55 21.53
CA GLY A 361 -21.69 -3.42 22.42
C GLY A 361 -21.73 -2.95 23.89
N ARG A 362 -20.98 -1.91 24.26
CA ARG A 362 -20.90 -1.45 25.65
C ARG A 362 -22.05 -0.50 26.01
N ARG A 363 -22.52 -0.58 27.25
CA ARG A 363 -23.50 0.38 27.79
C ARG A 363 -22.86 1.76 27.93
N PHE A 364 -23.59 2.83 27.64
CA PHE A 364 -23.10 4.20 27.76
C PHE A 364 -22.54 4.51 29.16
N SER A 365 -23.22 4.07 30.21
CA SER A 365 -22.79 4.24 31.61
C SER A 365 -21.46 3.56 31.96
N SER A 366 -20.97 2.66 31.11
CA SER A 366 -19.68 1.97 31.27
C SER A 366 -18.56 2.62 30.47
N LEU A 367 -18.85 3.61 29.62
CA LEU A 367 -17.85 4.30 28.82
C LEU A 367 -17.13 5.34 29.67
N SER A 368 -15.80 5.34 29.60
CA SER A 368 -15.00 6.46 30.11
C SER A 368 -15.09 7.65 29.16
N SER A 369 -14.80 8.87 29.63
CA SER A 369 -15.00 10.10 28.84
C SER A 369 -14.27 10.12 27.49
N TRP A 370 -13.07 9.53 27.41
CA TRP A 370 -12.31 9.44 26.16
C TRP A 370 -12.86 8.38 25.20
N GLU A 371 -13.66 7.43 25.70
CA GLU A 371 -14.32 6.40 24.88
C GLU A 371 -15.60 6.92 24.23
N ILE A 372 -16.21 8.00 24.75
CA ILE A 372 -17.43 8.60 24.17
C ILE A 372 -17.22 9.03 22.71
N PRO A 373 -16.23 9.87 22.35
CA PRO A 373 -15.99 10.25 20.96
C PRO A 373 -15.53 9.07 20.10
N ARG A 374 -14.80 8.11 20.69
CA ARG A 374 -14.43 6.85 20.03
C ARG A 374 -15.64 5.98 19.69
N TYR A 375 -16.61 5.90 20.59
CA TYR A 375 -17.87 5.17 20.38
C TYR A 375 -18.62 5.78 19.21
N TYR A 376 -18.76 7.12 19.19
CA TYR A 376 -19.42 7.83 18.10
C TYR A 376 -18.69 7.65 16.76
N MET A 377 -17.35 7.63 16.75
CA MET A 377 -16.58 7.26 15.56
C MET A 377 -16.91 5.84 15.08
N GLN A 378 -16.97 4.84 15.98
CA GLN A 378 -17.33 3.48 15.59
C GLN A 378 -18.78 3.38 15.10
N VAL A 379 -19.70 4.22 15.57
CA VAL A 379 -21.06 4.31 15.00
C VAL A 379 -20.99 4.73 13.53
N ARG A 380 -20.11 5.68 13.19
CA ARG A 380 -19.96 6.19 11.82
C ARG A 380 -19.27 5.23 10.86
N TYR A 381 -18.18 4.58 11.28
CA TYR A 381 -17.36 3.75 10.38
C TYR A 381 -17.45 2.25 10.66
N GLY A 382 -18.28 1.84 11.61
CA GLY A 382 -18.28 0.49 12.16
C GLY A 382 -16.91 0.11 12.71
N SER A 383 -16.53 -1.15 12.52
CA SER A 383 -15.24 -1.70 12.96
C SER A 383 -14.09 -1.47 11.96
N THR A 384 -14.26 -0.61 10.95
CA THR A 384 -13.27 -0.40 9.87
C THR A 384 -11.86 -0.18 10.43
N PHE A 385 -11.68 0.82 11.29
CA PHE A 385 -10.36 1.16 11.84
C PHE A 385 -9.91 0.26 13.02
N SER A 386 -10.82 -0.53 13.58
CA SER A 386 -10.54 -1.43 14.72
C SER A 386 -10.00 -2.79 14.28
N LYS A 387 -10.25 -3.18 13.02
CA LYS A 387 -9.67 -4.36 12.37
C LYS A 387 -8.17 -4.18 12.13
N ASN A 388 -7.40 -5.25 12.23
CA ASN A 388 -5.97 -5.26 11.86
C ASN A 388 -5.78 -4.97 10.37
N LYS A 389 -4.64 -4.36 9.99
CA LYS A 389 -4.37 -3.88 8.62
C LYS A 389 -4.58 -4.95 7.54
N GLN A 390 -4.12 -6.18 7.76
CA GLN A 390 -4.23 -7.26 6.78
C GLN A 390 -5.69 -7.63 6.51
N VAL A 391 -6.54 -7.65 7.54
CA VAL A 391 -7.97 -7.92 7.38
C VAL A 391 -8.63 -6.82 6.56
N ARG A 392 -8.31 -5.54 6.85
CA ARG A 392 -8.84 -4.40 6.09
C ARG A 392 -8.46 -4.48 4.61
N ILE A 393 -7.18 -4.67 4.33
CA ILE A 393 -6.65 -4.67 2.95
C ILE A 393 -7.16 -5.89 2.18
N TYR A 394 -7.12 -7.09 2.75
CA TYR A 394 -7.65 -8.29 2.08
C TYR A 394 -9.14 -8.14 1.78
N ALA A 395 -9.93 -7.70 2.78
CA ALA A 395 -11.36 -7.51 2.61
C ALA A 395 -11.69 -6.37 1.63
N TYR A 396 -10.79 -5.39 1.43
CA TYR A 396 -10.97 -4.29 0.48
C TYR A 396 -10.65 -4.69 -0.96
N PHE A 397 -9.56 -5.42 -1.19
CA PHE A 397 -9.13 -5.76 -2.54
C PHE A 397 -9.71 -7.09 -3.05
N ALA A 398 -9.91 -8.10 -2.20
CA ALA A 398 -10.41 -9.40 -2.64
C ALA A 398 -11.93 -9.40 -2.81
N ASP A 399 -12.40 -9.83 -3.98
CA ASP A 399 -13.81 -10.16 -4.22
C ASP A 399 -14.18 -11.49 -3.56
N ALA A 400 -13.22 -12.41 -3.46
CA ALA A 400 -13.31 -13.59 -2.61
C ALA A 400 -11.96 -13.97 -2.00
N MET A 401 -12.00 -14.57 -0.81
CA MET A 401 -10.87 -15.20 -0.15
C MET A 401 -11.13 -16.69 -0.02
N LEU A 402 -10.22 -17.50 -0.57
CA LEU A 402 -10.33 -18.95 -0.57
C LEU A 402 -9.28 -19.57 0.35
N PHE A 403 -9.68 -20.61 1.06
CA PHE A 403 -8.83 -21.46 1.89
C PHE A 403 -9.09 -22.92 1.52
N PRO A 404 -8.17 -23.85 1.86
CA PRO A 404 -8.37 -25.28 1.61
C PRO A 404 -9.58 -25.85 2.35
N ASP A 405 -10.04 -25.18 3.42
CA ASP A 405 -11.12 -25.61 4.30
C ASP A 405 -12.29 -24.60 4.41
N GLY A 406 -12.32 -23.57 3.58
CA GLY A 406 -13.38 -22.55 3.64
C GLY A 406 -13.24 -21.44 2.61
N ALA A 407 -14.29 -20.64 2.45
CA ALA A 407 -14.30 -19.49 1.56
C ALA A 407 -15.13 -18.33 2.13
N LEU A 408 -14.77 -17.11 1.72
CA LEU A 408 -15.48 -15.86 2.01
C LEU A 408 -15.60 -15.09 0.70
N TRP A 409 -16.74 -14.47 0.40
CA TRP A 409 -16.92 -13.70 -0.82
C TRP A 409 -17.80 -12.48 -0.59
N ARG A 410 -17.69 -11.51 -1.50
CA ARG A 410 -18.59 -10.37 -1.61
C ARG A 410 -19.78 -10.75 -2.46
N ASP A 411 -20.95 -10.32 -2.02
CA ASP A 411 -22.24 -10.76 -2.60
C ASP A 411 -23.04 -9.64 -3.28
N GLY A 412 -22.34 -8.53 -3.60
CA GLY A 412 -22.93 -7.27 -4.09
C GLY A 412 -24.00 -7.40 -5.17
#